data_AF-A0A399YXQ9-F1
#
_entry.id   AF-A0A399YXQ9-F1
#
_cell.length_a   1.000
_cell.length_b   1.000
_cell.length_c   1.000
_cell.angle_alpha   90.00
_cell.angle_beta   90.00
_cell.angle_gamma   90.00
#
_symmetry.space_group_name_H-M   'P 1'
#
loop_
_entity.id
_entity.type
_entity.pdbx_description
1 polymer ?
#
loop_
_entity_poly.entity_id
_entity_poly.type
_entity_poly.pdbx_seq_one_letter_code
_entity_poly.pdbx_strand_id
1 'polypeptide(L)'
;MLLLAIVGVSCTSTPASETRSNGEGDVLAITLITPEGHTNPGPAGQSAYPIEEIMPTEYPEITVVAPSGEIDLAQLTPLPPGTAEREMPEPGRPGASESVELGRLIRAIATDLSAITGLTPDEIAFVSATPVVWPDGGLGCPPAGTSYVELQVEGLLVKMAANNQTYTYHTEGMSRFVNCRDGQPVSSGSVPVP
;
A
#
# COMPACT_ATOMS: atom_id res chain seq x y z
N MET A 1 -4.06 -57.04 31.20
CA MET A 1 -5.15 -57.49 32.11
C MET A 1 -5.45 -56.33 33.04
N LEU A 2 -6.53 -55.60 32.74
CA LEU A 2 -7.78 -55.58 33.53
C LEU A 2 -7.57 -54.75 34.82
N LEU A 3 -8.13 -53.55 34.99
CA LEU A 3 -9.57 -53.29 34.98
C LEU A 3 -9.94 -51.89 34.46
N LEU A 4 -11.05 -51.88 33.74
CA LEU A 4 -11.90 -50.76 33.38
C LEU A 4 -12.75 -50.37 34.61
N ALA A 5 -12.81 -49.09 34.96
CA ALA A 5 -13.83 -48.55 35.86
C ALA A 5 -14.36 -47.24 35.29
N ILE A 6 -15.51 -47.35 34.62
CA ILE A 6 -16.32 -46.25 34.12
C ILE A 6 -17.17 -45.81 35.30
N VAL A 7 -16.95 -44.60 35.82
CA VAL A 7 -17.89 -43.92 36.70
C VAL A 7 -18.33 -42.66 35.99
N GLY A 8 -19.53 -42.72 35.41
CA GLY A 8 -20.22 -41.55 34.90
C GLY A 8 -20.59 -40.63 36.06
N VAL A 9 -20.28 -39.35 35.92
CA VAL A 9 -20.91 -38.28 36.69
C VAL A 9 -21.71 -37.45 35.70
N SER A 10 -23.01 -37.68 35.74
CA SER A 10 -24.02 -36.92 35.02
C SER A 10 -24.14 -35.50 35.59
N CYS A 11 -24.58 -34.61 34.71
CA CYS A 11 -24.83 -33.19 34.87
C CYS A 11 -25.40 -32.76 36.23
N THR A 12 -24.87 -31.65 36.77
CA THR A 12 -25.69 -30.68 37.52
C THR A 12 -25.35 -29.28 37.03
N SER A 13 -26.02 -28.87 35.96
CA SER A 13 -26.22 -27.46 35.63
C SER A 13 -26.98 -26.81 36.78
N THR A 14 -26.35 -25.87 37.49
CA THR A 14 -27.02 -25.02 38.49
C THR A 14 -27.95 -24.03 37.79
N PRO A 15 -29.26 -23.99 38.10
CA PRO A 15 -30.14 -22.90 37.74
C PRO A 15 -30.46 -22.06 39.00
N ALA A 16 -29.94 -20.84 39.06
CA ALA A 16 -30.32 -19.81 40.02
C ALA A 16 -29.78 -18.46 39.49
N SER A 17 -30.52 -17.39 39.27
CA SER A 17 -31.89 -17.07 39.68
C SER A 17 -32.53 -16.18 38.62
N GLU A 18 -33.83 -16.36 38.44
CA GLU A 18 -34.73 -15.36 37.88
C GLU A 18 -34.57 -14.02 38.61
N THR A 19 -34.27 -12.97 37.86
CA THR A 19 -34.84 -11.65 38.13
C THR A 19 -35.61 -11.25 36.89
N ARG A 20 -36.89 -11.60 36.88
CA ARG A 20 -37.88 -11.08 35.96
C ARG A 20 -38.12 -9.61 36.32
N SER A 21 -37.30 -8.71 35.76
CA SER A 21 -37.61 -7.28 35.78
C SER A 21 -38.52 -6.97 34.60
N ASN A 22 -39.82 -7.09 34.82
CA ASN A 22 -40.80 -6.37 34.01
C ASN A 22 -40.65 -4.88 34.38
N GLY A 23 -39.78 -4.19 33.66
CA GLY A 23 -39.64 -2.75 33.71
C GLY A 23 -39.85 -2.23 32.30
N GLU A 24 -41.08 -1.75 32.08
CA GLU A 24 -41.48 -0.68 31.18
C GLU A 24 -40.33 -0.12 30.33
N GLY A 25 -40.48 -0.20 29.00
CA GLY A 25 -39.52 0.34 28.06
C GLY A 25 -39.24 1.81 28.32
N ASP A 26 -38.13 2.09 28.99
CA ASP A 26 -37.54 3.42 29.01
C ASP A 26 -36.77 3.57 27.71
N VAL A 27 -37.53 3.83 26.65
CA VAL A 27 -36.99 4.34 25.41
C VAL A 27 -36.17 5.57 25.76
N LEU A 28 -34.85 5.48 25.62
CA LEU A 28 -34.03 6.68 25.55
C LEU A 28 -34.62 7.52 24.43
N ALA A 29 -35.39 8.55 24.81
CA ALA A 29 -35.91 9.52 23.88
C ALA A 29 -34.67 10.20 23.28
N ILE A 30 -34.25 9.72 22.13
CA ILE A 30 -33.33 10.44 21.26
C ILE A 30 -34.15 11.66 20.83
N THR A 31 -34.00 12.75 21.57
CA THR A 31 -34.45 14.06 21.10
C THR A 31 -33.72 14.30 19.80
N LEU A 32 -34.46 14.26 18.69
CA LEU A 32 -33.98 14.72 17.39
C LEU A 32 -33.69 16.21 17.54
N ILE A 33 -32.43 16.53 17.82
CA ILE A 33 -31.93 17.88 17.71
C ILE A 33 -31.87 18.15 16.21
N THR A 34 -32.85 18.87 15.69
CA THR A 34 -32.75 19.43 14.34
C THR A 34 -31.51 20.33 14.35
N PRO A 35 -30.48 20.09 13.51
CA PRO A 35 -29.44 21.09 13.36
C PRO A 35 -30.11 22.35 12.83
N GLU A 36 -30.14 23.41 13.62
CA GLU A 36 -30.55 24.71 13.12
C GLU A 36 -29.63 25.02 11.94
N GLY A 37 -30.22 25.20 10.76
CA GLY A 37 -29.48 25.44 9.53
C GLY A 37 -28.66 26.71 9.70
N HIS A 38 -27.36 26.56 9.91
CA HIS A 38 -26.43 27.66 9.80
C HIS A 38 -26.39 28.06 8.33
N THR A 39 -27.19 29.04 7.94
CA THR A 39 -27.06 29.69 6.64
C THR A 39 -25.70 30.37 6.64
N ASN A 40 -24.76 29.81 5.87
CA ASN A 40 -23.48 30.47 5.63
C ASN A 40 -23.76 31.64 4.68
N PRO A 41 -23.64 32.91 5.12
CA PRO A 41 -23.84 34.02 4.21
C PRO A 41 -22.71 33.97 3.18
N GLY A 42 -23.06 33.74 1.91
CA GLY A 42 -22.12 33.92 0.82
C GLY A 42 -21.56 35.35 0.85
N PRO A 43 -20.31 35.59 0.46
CA PRO A 43 -19.77 36.94 0.41
C PRO A 43 -20.69 37.80 -0.46
N ALA A 44 -21.12 38.95 0.07
CA ALA A 44 -21.92 39.92 -0.65
C ALA A 44 -21.22 40.23 -1.98
N GLY A 45 -21.91 40.02 -3.10
CA GLY A 45 -21.39 40.25 -4.43
C GLY A 45 -20.84 41.68 -4.53
N GLN A 46 -19.52 41.80 -4.59
CA GLN A 46 -18.89 43.06 -4.90
C GLN A 46 -19.15 43.32 -6.38
N SER A 47 -19.81 44.45 -6.67
CA SER A 47 -20.10 44.92 -8.02
C SER A 47 -18.82 44.90 -8.84
N ALA A 48 -18.80 44.14 -9.93
CA ALA A 48 -17.70 44.15 -10.89
C ALA A 48 -17.49 45.59 -11.37
N TYR A 49 -16.29 46.13 -11.19
CA TYR A 49 -15.88 47.37 -11.83
C TYR A 49 -15.94 47.16 -13.36
N PRO A 50 -16.44 48.13 -14.16
CA PRO A 50 -16.41 48.00 -15.61
C PRO A 50 -14.95 47.98 -16.10
N ILE A 51 -14.54 46.84 -16.66
CA ILE A 51 -13.17 46.58 -17.14
C ILE A 51 -12.81 47.47 -18.35
N GLU A 52 -13.81 48.14 -18.95
CA GLU A 52 -13.62 49.06 -20.07
C GLU A 52 -12.87 50.35 -19.67
N GLU A 53 -12.86 50.72 -18.37
CA GLU A 53 -12.25 51.97 -17.90
C GLU A 53 -10.74 51.86 -17.58
N ILE A 54 -10.17 50.65 -17.65
CA ILE A 54 -8.76 50.37 -17.27
C ILE A 54 -7.85 50.08 -18.46
N MET A 55 -8.38 50.12 -19.68
CA MET A 55 -7.61 49.85 -20.90
C MET A 55 -6.98 51.16 -21.42
N PRO A 56 -5.64 51.24 -21.60
CA PRO A 56 -5.02 52.39 -22.25
C PRO A 56 -5.56 52.52 -23.68
N THR A 57 -6.12 53.68 -24.03
CA THR A 57 -6.62 53.96 -25.39
C THR A 57 -5.51 54.29 -26.39
N GLU A 58 -4.27 54.43 -25.92
CA GLU A 58 -3.13 54.83 -26.72
C GLU A 58 -1.94 53.90 -26.43
N TYR A 59 -1.49 53.19 -27.46
CA TYR A 59 -0.29 52.36 -27.43
C TYR A 59 0.82 53.11 -28.15
N PRO A 60 2.05 53.21 -27.59
CA PRO A 60 3.16 53.80 -28.33
C PRO A 60 3.44 52.93 -29.57
N GLU A 61 3.56 53.55 -30.75
CA GLU A 61 3.98 52.86 -31.96
C GLU A 61 5.40 52.33 -31.77
N ILE A 62 5.53 51.03 -31.51
CA ILE A 62 6.82 50.36 -31.44
C ILE A 62 7.33 50.21 -32.88
N THR A 63 8.42 50.90 -33.20
CA THR A 63 9.14 50.70 -34.45
C THR A 63 10.01 49.45 -34.32
N VAL A 64 9.55 48.33 -34.87
CA VAL A 64 10.30 47.06 -34.83
C VAL A 64 11.43 47.12 -35.85
N VAL A 65 12.66 47.29 -35.39
CA VAL A 65 13.85 47.08 -36.23
C VAL A 65 14.14 45.58 -36.22
N ALA A 66 13.80 44.88 -37.30
CA ALA A 66 14.08 43.45 -37.40
C ALA A 66 15.60 43.20 -37.46
N PRO A 67 16.16 42.29 -36.65
CA PRO A 67 17.55 41.90 -36.79
C PRO A 67 17.72 41.12 -38.09
N SER A 68 18.65 41.57 -38.95
CA SER A 68 18.91 41.00 -40.29
C SER A 68 19.64 39.65 -40.29
N GLY A 69 19.61 38.91 -39.18
CA GLY A 69 20.32 37.64 -39.02
C GLY A 69 19.42 36.45 -39.33
N GLU A 70 19.89 35.54 -40.17
CA GLU A 70 19.24 34.24 -40.40
C GLU A 70 19.49 33.34 -39.18
N ILE A 71 18.43 33.07 -38.39
CA ILE A 71 18.52 32.16 -37.25
C ILE A 71 18.34 30.74 -37.78
N ASP A 72 19.40 29.95 -37.72
CA ASP A 72 19.34 28.52 -38.01
C ASP A 72 18.57 27.80 -36.89
N LEU A 73 17.30 27.52 -37.16
CA LEU A 73 16.37 26.86 -36.24
C LEU A 73 16.83 25.45 -35.83
N ALA A 74 17.71 24.81 -36.62
CA ALA A 74 18.22 23.48 -36.30
C ALA A 74 19.17 23.49 -35.09
N GLN A 75 19.83 24.61 -34.83
CA GLN A 75 20.80 24.77 -33.72
C GLN A 75 20.12 25.01 -32.36
N LEU A 76 18.84 25.37 -32.36
CA LEU A 76 18.08 25.69 -31.15
C LEU A 76 17.31 24.48 -30.59
N THR A 77 17.34 23.34 -31.29
CA THR A 77 16.67 22.12 -30.85
C THR A 77 17.66 21.29 -30.02
N PRO A 78 17.47 21.14 -28.70
CA PRO A 78 18.27 20.21 -27.92
C PRO A 78 18.08 18.80 -28.49
N LEU A 79 19.17 18.13 -28.84
CA LEU A 79 19.12 16.72 -29.21
C LEU A 79 18.55 15.94 -28.01
N PRO A 80 17.48 15.13 -28.19
CA PRO A 80 16.96 14.32 -27.11
C PRO A 80 18.07 13.38 -26.62
N PRO A 81 18.22 13.17 -25.30
CA PRO A 81 19.14 12.16 -24.79
C PRO A 81 18.80 10.83 -25.49
N GLY A 82 19.84 10.20 -26.03
CA GLY A 82 19.72 9.03 -26.89
C GLY A 82 18.75 8.00 -26.31
N THR A 83 17.94 7.45 -27.20
CA THR A 83 16.88 6.45 -26.95
C THR A 83 17.44 5.23 -26.21
N ALA A 84 17.61 5.34 -24.90
CA ALA A 84 17.25 4.23 -24.04
C ALA A 84 15.74 4.15 -24.16
N GLU A 85 15.28 3.32 -25.12
CA GLU A 85 13.89 2.98 -25.33
C GLU A 85 13.29 2.70 -23.94
N ARG A 86 12.52 3.63 -23.40
CA ARG A 86 11.65 3.30 -22.28
C ARG A 86 10.58 2.42 -22.89
N GLU A 87 10.82 1.12 -22.91
CA GLU A 87 9.81 0.12 -23.23
C GLU A 87 8.67 0.31 -22.22
N MET A 88 7.70 1.13 -22.60
CA MET A 88 6.40 1.12 -21.96
C MET A 88 5.83 -0.29 -22.21
N PRO A 89 5.35 -0.99 -21.17
CA PRO A 89 4.71 -2.28 -21.39
C PRO A 89 3.57 -2.09 -22.40
N GLU A 90 3.51 -2.94 -23.42
CA GLU A 90 2.45 -2.86 -24.42
C GLU A 90 1.08 -2.87 -23.73
N PRO A 91 0.21 -1.88 -24.02
CA PRO A 91 -1.16 -1.89 -23.53
C PRO A 91 -1.84 -3.20 -23.94
N GLY A 92 -2.36 -3.96 -22.96
CA GLY A 92 -3.19 -5.14 -23.24
C GLY A 92 -2.51 -6.49 -23.09
N ARG A 93 -1.33 -6.61 -22.47
CA ARG A 93 -0.84 -7.90 -21.94
C ARG A 93 -1.24 -8.07 -20.47
N PRO A 94 -2.26 -8.88 -20.13
CA PRO A 94 -2.59 -9.19 -18.74
C PRO A 94 -1.33 -9.72 -18.04
N GLY A 95 -0.99 -9.14 -16.87
CA GLY A 95 0.17 -9.54 -16.07
C GLY A 95 1.49 -8.81 -16.35
N ALA A 96 1.56 -7.91 -17.33
CA ALA A 96 2.80 -7.15 -17.57
C ALA A 96 3.19 -6.27 -16.36
N SER A 97 2.25 -5.55 -15.74
CA SER A 97 2.50 -4.77 -14.51
C SER A 97 2.94 -5.66 -13.35
N GLU A 98 2.27 -6.80 -13.18
CA GLU A 98 2.55 -7.76 -12.12
C GLU A 98 3.98 -8.32 -12.25
N SER A 99 4.43 -8.62 -13.47
CA SER A 99 5.80 -9.08 -13.71
C SER A 99 6.87 -8.04 -13.32
N VAL A 100 6.59 -6.75 -13.55
CA VAL A 100 7.47 -5.64 -13.17
C VAL A 100 7.49 -5.46 -11.65
N GLU A 101 6.34 -5.57 -11.00
CA GLU A 101 6.18 -5.53 -9.54
C GLU A 101 6.91 -6.69 -8.86
N LEU A 102 6.72 -7.92 -9.35
CA LEU A 102 7.42 -9.09 -8.85
C LEU A 102 8.94 -8.93 -9.00
N GLY A 103 9.41 -8.41 -10.13
CA GLY A 103 10.83 -8.11 -10.32
C GLY A 103 11.39 -7.11 -9.31
N ARG A 104 10.60 -6.09 -8.93
CA ARG A 104 10.99 -5.14 -7.87
C ARG A 104 11.05 -5.79 -6.49
N LEU A 105 10.03 -6.60 -6.16
CA LEU A 105 9.99 -7.37 -4.93
C LEU A 105 11.20 -8.28 -4.80
N ILE A 106 11.53 -9.05 -5.84
CA ILE A 106 12.69 -9.96 -5.84
C ILE A 106 14.00 -9.20 -5.64
N ARG A 107 14.18 -8.05 -6.28
CA ARG A 107 15.38 -7.20 -6.07
C ARG A 107 15.47 -6.66 -4.64
N ALA A 108 14.35 -6.23 -4.06
CA ALA A 108 14.32 -5.75 -2.68
C ALA A 108 14.68 -6.88 -1.69
N ILE A 109 14.13 -8.08 -1.90
CA ILE A 109 14.46 -9.28 -1.12
C ILE A 109 15.93 -9.67 -1.29
N ALA A 110 16.48 -9.63 -2.50
CA ALA A 110 17.89 -9.93 -2.74
C ALA A 110 18.81 -8.94 -2.03
N THR A 111 18.47 -7.64 -2.01
CA THR A 111 19.19 -6.62 -1.24
C THR A 111 19.14 -6.90 0.26
N ASP A 112 17.97 -7.23 0.81
CA ASP A 112 17.84 -7.61 2.22
C ASP A 112 18.70 -8.84 2.54
N LEU A 113 18.62 -9.89 1.70
CA LEU A 113 19.39 -11.12 1.89
C LEU A 113 20.90 -10.87 1.78
N SER A 114 21.34 -9.98 0.89
CA SER A 114 22.75 -9.57 0.77
C SER A 114 23.24 -8.89 2.05
N ALA A 115 22.42 -8.04 2.68
CA ALA A 115 22.78 -7.34 3.90
C ALA A 115 22.97 -8.28 5.09
N ILE A 116 22.15 -9.34 5.19
CA ILE A 116 22.22 -10.30 6.30
C ILE A 116 23.27 -11.42 6.09
N THR A 117 23.58 -11.77 4.83
CA THR A 117 24.55 -12.84 4.52
C THR A 117 25.95 -12.33 4.19
N GLY A 118 26.08 -11.05 3.79
CA GLY A 118 27.33 -10.49 3.26
C GLY A 118 27.66 -10.92 1.83
N LEU A 119 26.77 -11.66 1.17
CA LEU A 119 26.91 -12.06 -0.23
C LEU A 119 26.59 -10.90 -1.18
N THR A 120 27.11 -10.98 -2.39
CA THR A 120 26.68 -10.08 -3.47
C THR A 120 25.31 -10.50 -4.03
N PRO A 121 24.51 -9.56 -4.58
CA PRO A 121 23.22 -9.89 -5.18
C PRO A 121 23.31 -10.95 -6.30
N ASP A 122 24.44 -11.03 -7.00
CA ASP A 122 24.66 -12.00 -8.09
C ASP A 122 24.83 -13.44 -7.59
N GLU A 123 25.19 -13.61 -6.30
CA GLU A 123 25.30 -14.92 -5.64
C GLU A 123 23.96 -15.41 -5.05
N ILE A 124 22.90 -14.59 -5.18
CA ILE A 124 21.56 -14.85 -4.66
C ILE A 124 20.64 -15.20 -5.82
N ALA A 125 20.13 -16.43 -5.81
CA ALA A 125 19.22 -16.92 -6.84
C ALA A 125 17.76 -16.89 -6.37
N PHE A 126 16.87 -16.41 -7.24
CA PHE A 126 15.43 -16.59 -7.07
C PHE A 126 15.03 -18.04 -7.37
N VAL A 127 14.25 -18.65 -6.48
CA VAL A 127 13.80 -20.05 -6.64
C VAL A 127 12.33 -20.11 -7.04
N SER A 128 11.45 -19.43 -6.30
CA SER A 128 10.01 -19.46 -6.54
C SER A 128 9.28 -18.33 -5.84
N ALA A 129 8.12 -17.92 -6.38
CA ALA A 129 7.13 -17.10 -5.70
C ALA A 129 5.77 -17.79 -5.85
N THR A 130 5.11 -18.09 -4.72
CA THR A 130 3.80 -18.78 -4.72
C THR A 130 2.76 -17.91 -4.02
N PRO A 131 1.59 -17.64 -4.62
CA PRO A 131 0.50 -16.95 -3.93
C PRO A 131 0.05 -17.70 -2.69
N VAL A 132 -0.08 -16.98 -1.56
CA VAL A 132 -0.53 -17.51 -0.27
C VAL A 132 -1.42 -16.45 0.40
N VAL A 133 -2.39 -16.92 1.18
CA VAL A 133 -3.21 -16.08 2.06
C VAL A 133 -2.77 -16.35 3.51
N TRP A 134 -2.29 -15.32 4.17
CA TRP A 134 -1.86 -15.37 5.57
C TRP A 134 -3.05 -15.18 6.51
N PRO A 135 -3.04 -15.79 7.70
CA PRO A 135 -4.16 -15.72 8.65
C PRO A 135 -4.29 -14.34 9.34
N ASP A 136 -3.20 -13.57 9.39
CA ASP A 136 -3.12 -12.29 10.09
C ASP A 136 -2.09 -11.34 9.46
N GLY A 137 -2.04 -10.09 9.95
CA GLY A 137 -1.06 -9.08 9.54
C GLY A 137 0.40 -9.39 9.93
N GLY A 138 0.64 -10.44 10.72
CA GLY A 138 1.95 -10.95 11.06
C GLY A 138 2.56 -11.81 9.95
N LEU A 139 1.81 -12.06 8.87
CA LEU A 139 2.23 -12.87 7.72
C LEU A 139 2.68 -14.28 8.15
N GLY A 140 2.12 -14.79 9.25
CA GLY A 140 2.51 -16.06 9.87
C GLY A 140 3.89 -16.06 10.56
N CYS A 141 4.54 -14.90 10.70
CA CYS A 141 5.86 -14.75 11.36
C CYS A 141 5.88 -13.56 12.34
N PRO A 142 5.03 -13.60 13.38
CA PRO A 142 4.91 -12.51 14.35
C PRO A 142 6.19 -12.37 15.20
N PRO A 143 6.72 -11.13 15.39
CA PRO A 143 7.65 -10.82 16.46
C PRO A 143 7.01 -11.13 17.82
N ALA A 144 7.84 -11.56 18.76
CA ALA A 144 7.39 -11.85 20.11
C ALA A 144 6.71 -10.63 20.76
N GLY A 145 5.60 -10.87 21.46
CA GLY A 145 4.91 -9.85 22.25
C GLY A 145 4.00 -8.90 21.46
N THR A 146 3.76 -9.15 20.17
CA THR A 146 2.83 -8.36 19.35
C THR A 146 1.53 -9.12 19.12
N SER A 147 0.39 -8.46 19.39
CA SER A 147 -0.94 -8.94 18.99
C SER A 147 -1.25 -8.47 17.57
N TYR A 148 -1.73 -9.38 16.73
CA TYR A 148 -2.10 -9.08 15.34
C TYR A 148 -3.61 -9.05 15.16
N VAL A 149 -4.05 -8.25 14.19
CA VAL A 149 -5.42 -8.29 13.72
C VAL A 149 -5.60 -9.59 12.92
N GLU A 150 -6.61 -10.38 13.29
CA GLU A 150 -7.03 -11.60 12.59
C GLU A 150 -7.74 -11.23 11.28
N LEU A 151 -6.97 -10.73 10.32
CA LEU A 151 -7.40 -10.38 8.98
C LEU A 151 -6.59 -11.19 7.98
N GLN A 152 -7.27 -11.83 7.03
CA GLN A 152 -6.62 -12.53 5.94
C GLN A 152 -5.85 -11.53 5.06
N VAL A 153 -4.56 -11.80 4.87
CA VAL A 153 -3.67 -10.96 4.05
C VAL A 153 -3.17 -11.75 2.86
N GLU A 154 -3.46 -11.26 1.66
CA GLU A 154 -2.92 -11.85 0.43
C GLU A 154 -1.44 -11.49 0.24
N GLY A 155 -0.67 -12.43 -0.26
CA GLY A 155 0.73 -12.20 -0.57
C GLY A 155 1.41 -13.39 -1.22
N LEU A 156 2.73 -13.46 -1.07
CA LEU A 156 3.58 -14.45 -1.71
C LEU A 156 4.47 -15.15 -0.67
N LEU A 157 4.63 -16.46 -0.85
CA LEU A 157 5.72 -17.24 -0.30
C LEU A 157 6.87 -17.24 -1.31
N VAL A 158 7.88 -16.42 -1.06
CA VAL A 158 9.06 -16.28 -1.91
C VAL A 158 10.21 -17.12 -1.35
N LYS A 159 10.87 -17.90 -2.21
CA LYS A 159 12.07 -18.67 -1.85
C LYS A 159 13.27 -18.13 -2.62
N MET A 160 14.34 -17.87 -1.89
CA MET A 160 15.64 -17.46 -2.42
C MET A 160 16.68 -18.53 -2.06
N ALA A 161 17.67 -18.74 -2.91
CA ALA A 161 18.79 -19.64 -2.64
C ALA A 161 20.09 -18.85 -2.63
N ALA A 162 20.93 -19.09 -1.63
CA ALA A 162 22.27 -18.52 -1.54
C ALA A 162 23.15 -19.43 -0.67
N ASN A 163 24.44 -19.59 -1.00
CA ASN A 163 25.37 -20.47 -0.26
C ASN A 163 24.82 -21.88 0.04
N ASN A 164 24.11 -22.48 -0.93
CA ASN A 164 23.50 -23.81 -0.79
C ASN A 164 22.44 -23.90 0.34
N GLN A 165 21.89 -22.76 0.76
CA GLN A 165 20.77 -22.63 1.70
C GLN A 165 19.56 -22.01 1.00
N THR A 166 18.36 -22.29 1.51
CA THR A 166 17.11 -21.67 1.05
C THR A 166 16.55 -20.76 2.13
N TYR A 167 16.21 -19.54 1.74
CA TYR A 167 15.60 -18.52 2.58
C TYR A 167 14.15 -18.33 2.17
N THR A 168 13.27 -18.23 3.16
CA THR A 168 11.82 -18.11 2.93
C THR A 168 11.36 -16.73 3.36
N TYR A 169 10.69 -16.05 2.44
CA TYR A 169 10.17 -14.71 2.61
C TYR A 169 8.65 -14.74 2.47
N HIS A 170 7.96 -14.13 3.44
CA HIS A 170 6.52 -13.97 3.45
C HIS A 170 6.19 -12.52 3.11
N THR A 171 5.28 -12.28 2.17
CA THR A 171 4.98 -10.92 1.71
C THR A 171 3.53 -10.53 1.95
N GLU A 172 3.28 -9.23 2.01
CA GLU A 172 1.94 -8.63 1.88
C GLU A 172 1.86 -8.01 0.48
N GLY A 173 1.12 -8.67 -0.41
CA GLY A 173 1.16 -8.39 -1.85
C GLY A 173 2.61 -8.27 -2.37
N MET A 174 2.90 -7.16 -3.05
CA MET A 174 4.25 -6.77 -3.48
C MET A 174 4.81 -5.55 -2.73
N SER A 175 4.24 -5.19 -1.57
CA SER A 175 4.56 -3.93 -0.87
C SER A 175 5.60 -4.09 0.24
N ARG A 176 5.57 -5.20 0.98
CA ARG A 176 6.53 -5.51 2.05
C ARG A 176 6.76 -7.01 2.20
N PHE A 177 7.84 -7.36 2.88
CA PHE A 177 8.24 -8.74 3.12
C PHE A 177 8.86 -8.93 4.51
N VAL A 178 8.85 -10.18 4.98
CA VAL A 178 9.51 -10.66 6.20
C VAL A 178 10.28 -11.93 5.85
N ASN A 179 11.58 -11.98 6.16
CA ASN A 179 12.36 -13.21 6.16
C ASN A 179 11.98 -14.02 7.39
N CYS A 180 11.41 -15.20 7.19
CA CYS A 180 10.94 -16.04 8.26
C CYS A 180 11.78 -17.30 8.38
N ARG A 181 12.33 -17.51 9.58
CA ARG A 181 13.10 -18.71 9.91
C ARG A 181 12.60 -19.26 11.24
N ASP A 182 12.24 -20.53 11.25
CA ASP A 182 11.75 -21.23 12.45
C ASP A 182 10.55 -20.53 13.12
N GLY A 183 9.69 -19.90 12.31
CA GLY A 183 8.51 -19.16 12.77
C GLY A 183 8.83 -17.80 13.39
N GLN A 184 10.06 -17.30 13.23
CA GLN A 184 10.49 -16.00 13.76
C GLN A 184 11.01 -15.08 12.64
N PRO A 185 10.76 -13.76 12.74
CA PRO A 185 11.28 -12.79 11.79
C PRO A 185 12.80 -12.62 11.98
N VAL A 186 13.57 -12.83 10.91
CA VAL A 186 15.02 -12.58 10.87
C VAL A 186 15.33 -11.17 10.36
N SER A 187 14.60 -10.75 9.34
CA SER A 187 14.67 -9.42 8.73
C SER A 187 13.32 -9.07 8.11
N SER A 188 13.09 -7.79 7.83
CA SER A 188 11.89 -7.31 7.17
C SER A 188 12.18 -6.03 6.41
N GLY A 189 11.45 -5.80 5.32
CA GLY A 189 11.61 -4.61 4.50
C GLY A 189 10.37 -4.26 3.70
N SER A 190 10.37 -3.06 3.13
CA SER A 190 9.39 -2.61 2.16
C SER A 190 9.98 -2.58 0.76
N VAL A 191 9.13 -2.74 -0.25
CA VAL A 191 9.49 -2.58 -1.65
C VAL A 191 9.28 -1.10 -2.01
N PRO A 192 10.31 -0.39 -2.47
CA PRO A 192 10.16 1.00 -2.90
C PRO A 192 9.14 1.13 -4.03
N VAL A 193 8.20 2.05 -3.87
CA VAL A 193 7.31 2.52 -4.93
C VAL A 193 8.10 3.40 -5.91
N PRO A 194 7.75 3.37 -7.21
CA PRO A 194 8.43 4.14 -8.25
C PRO A 194 8.08 5.63 -8.19
#